data_AF-V4P6E8-F1
#
_entry.id   AF-V4P6E8-F1
#
_cell.length_a   1.000
_cell.length_b   1.000
_cell.length_c   1.000
_cell.angle_alpha   90.00
_cell.angle_beta   90.00
_cell.angle_gamma   90.00
#
_symmetry.space_group_name_H-M   'P 1'
#
loop_
_entity.id
_entity.type
_entity.pdbx_description
1 polymer ?
#
loop_
_entity_poly.entity_id
_entity_poly.type
_entity_poly.pdbx_seq_one_letter_code
_entity_poly.pdbx_strand_id
1 'polypeptide(L)'
;MRKQTISTKFRRQQEDGAFPVNFMRHYYDVYCLLAEPTVQAFIGTEDYKAHKVRRFRSENPDLTQNPAFLLNDPDTYAAYEKAYEGTKSLYYRDRPAFADILARIKAEADRL
;
A
#
# COMPACT_ATOMS: atom_id res chain seq x y z
N MET A 1 8.12 7.17 -1.51
CA MET A 1 9.05 6.29 -0.77
C MET A 1 8.37 5.00 -0.28
N ARG A 2 7.19 5.06 0.39
CA ARG A 2 6.50 3.86 0.92
C ARG A 2 5.90 2.90 -0.12
N LYS A 3 5.40 3.39 -1.26
CA LYS A 3 4.82 2.55 -2.35
C LYS A 3 5.84 1.57 -2.96
N GLN A 4 7.03 2.08 -3.26
CA GLN A 4 8.18 1.30 -3.73
C GLN A 4 8.51 0.15 -2.76
N THR A 5 8.52 0.45 -1.46
CA THR A 5 8.78 -0.53 -0.42
C THR A 5 7.72 -1.63 -0.37
N ILE A 6 6.44 -1.29 -0.60
CA ILE A 6 5.35 -2.27 -0.66
C ILE A 6 5.53 -3.21 -1.86
N SER A 7 5.73 -2.67 -3.07
CA SER A 7 5.93 -3.47 -4.28
C SER A 7 7.13 -4.42 -4.16
N THR A 8 8.27 -3.92 -3.65
CA THR A 8 9.48 -4.73 -3.49
C THR A 8 9.32 -5.80 -2.40
N LYS A 9 8.67 -5.49 -1.27
CA LYS A 9 8.40 -6.47 -0.22
C LYS A 9 7.35 -7.50 -0.64
N PHE A 10 6.37 -7.10 -1.45
CA PHE A 10 5.38 -8.00 -2.05
C PHE A 10 6.09 -9.02 -2.95
N ARG A 11 6.93 -8.56 -3.88
CA ARG A 11 7.69 -9.46 -4.78
C ARG A 11 8.53 -10.46 -4.00
N ARG A 12 9.28 -9.99 -2.99
CA ARG A 12 10.07 -10.87 -2.11
C ARG A 12 9.20 -11.85 -1.32
N GLN A 13 8.03 -11.44 -0.83
CA GLN A 13 7.11 -12.35 -0.14
C GLN A 13 6.57 -13.42 -1.09
N GLN A 14 6.35 -13.11 -2.37
CA GLN A 14 5.92 -14.08 -3.38
C GLN A 14 7.05 -15.05 -3.75
N GLU A 15 8.30 -14.59 -3.76
CA GLU A 15 9.49 -15.42 -4.02
C GLU A 15 9.84 -16.33 -2.83
N ASP A 16 9.87 -15.78 -1.61
CA ASP A 16 10.36 -16.46 -0.40
C ASP A 16 9.24 -17.09 0.44
N GLY A 17 7.97 -16.76 0.18
CA GLY A 17 6.79 -17.16 0.96
C GLY A 17 6.69 -16.49 2.35
N ALA A 18 7.79 -15.96 2.88
CA ALA A 18 7.86 -15.35 4.20
C ALA A 18 7.46 -13.86 4.18
N PHE A 19 6.68 -13.43 5.17
CA PHE A 19 6.32 -12.03 5.35
C PHE A 19 7.50 -11.22 5.90
N PRO A 20 7.97 -10.16 5.20
CA PRO A 20 9.00 -9.29 5.73
C PRO A 20 8.52 -8.54 6.98
N VAL A 21 9.42 -8.32 7.93
CA VAL A 21 9.12 -7.56 9.16
C VAL A 21 8.56 -6.17 8.81
N ASN A 22 7.53 -5.76 9.56
CA ASN A 22 6.80 -4.49 9.41
C ASN A 22 6.17 -4.27 8.02
N PHE A 23 6.03 -5.31 7.20
CA PHE A 23 5.47 -5.14 5.85
C PHE A 23 4.04 -4.59 5.88
N MET A 24 3.19 -5.17 6.74
CA MET A 24 1.79 -4.74 6.89
C MET A 24 1.64 -3.29 7.39
N ARG A 25 2.62 -2.78 8.16
CA ARG A 25 2.64 -1.39 8.62
C ARG A 25 2.69 -0.41 7.46
N HIS A 26 3.31 -0.77 6.34
CA HIS A 26 3.39 0.12 5.17
C HIS A 26 2.03 0.36 4.51
N TYR A 27 1.14 -0.64 4.47
CA TYR A 27 -0.23 -0.44 3.98
C TYR A 27 -1.00 0.55 4.87
N TYR A 28 -0.90 0.38 6.18
CA TYR A 28 -1.50 1.31 7.15
C TYR A 28 -0.93 2.73 7.03
N ASP A 29 0.38 2.85 6.88
CA ASP A 29 1.05 4.12 6.70
C ASP A 29 0.56 4.87 5.46
N VAL A 30 0.29 4.15 4.35
CA VAL A 30 -0.29 4.75 3.14
C VAL A 30 -1.75 5.16 3.40
N TYR A 31 -2.54 4.31 4.07
CA TYR A 31 -3.92 4.65 4.44
C TYR A 31 -4.01 5.92 5.29
N CYS A 32 -3.14 6.08 6.28
CA CYS A 32 -3.08 7.29 7.11
C CYS A 32 -2.67 8.52 6.30
N LEU A 33 -1.70 8.38 5.38
CA LEU A 33 -1.34 9.47 4.47
C LEU A 33 -2.51 9.87 3.58
N LEU A 34 -3.30 8.92 3.09
CA LEU A 34 -4.49 9.20 2.28
C LEU A 34 -5.65 9.81 3.07
N ALA A 35 -5.63 9.72 4.40
CA ALA A 35 -6.59 10.40 5.26
C ALA A 35 -6.26 11.89 5.44
N GLU A 36 -5.03 12.30 5.13
CA GLU A 36 -4.54 13.66 5.39
C GLU A 36 -5.01 14.62 4.28
N PRO A 37 -5.74 15.71 4.60
CA PRO A 37 -6.25 16.65 3.61
C PRO A 37 -5.17 17.29 2.74
N THR A 38 -3.99 17.55 3.30
CA THR A 38 -2.87 18.13 2.56
C THR A 38 -2.31 17.15 1.50
N VAL A 39 -2.28 15.85 1.82
CA VAL A 39 -1.91 14.81 0.86
C VAL A 39 -2.99 14.68 -0.21
N GLN A 40 -4.26 14.70 0.18
CA GLN A 40 -5.40 14.66 -0.73
C GLN A 40 -5.42 15.84 -1.71
N ALA A 41 -5.05 17.04 -1.28
CA ALA A 41 -4.91 18.21 -2.14
C ALA A 41 -3.67 18.13 -3.07
N PHE A 42 -2.64 17.39 -2.66
CA PHE A 42 -1.39 17.27 -3.39
C PHE A 42 -1.42 16.15 -4.45
N ILE A 43 -2.01 15.00 -4.16
CA ILE A 43 -2.09 13.88 -5.12
C ILE A 43 -2.99 14.25 -6.32
N GLY A 44 -2.61 13.79 -7.50
CA GLY A 44 -3.28 14.12 -8.77
C GLY A 44 -2.88 15.47 -9.40
N THR A 45 -2.15 16.33 -8.69
CA THR A 45 -1.62 17.59 -9.25
C THR A 45 -0.49 17.37 -10.26
N GLU A 46 -0.25 18.33 -11.15
CA GLU A 46 0.88 18.29 -12.08
C GLU A 46 2.23 18.25 -11.35
N ASP A 47 2.36 18.98 -10.24
CA ASP A 47 3.55 18.95 -9.39
C ASP A 47 3.80 17.55 -8.80
N TYR A 48 2.73 16.87 -8.39
CA TYR A 48 2.81 15.49 -7.93
C TYR A 48 3.23 14.54 -9.06
N LYS A 49 2.66 14.68 -10.27
CA LYS A 49 3.05 13.88 -11.44
C LYS A 49 4.52 14.10 -11.80
N ALA A 50 4.99 15.34 -11.84
CA ALA A 50 6.38 15.68 -12.10
C ALA A 50 7.32 15.12 -11.01
N HIS A 51 6.92 15.23 -9.74
CA HIS A 51 7.64 14.62 -8.62
C HIS A 51 7.71 13.09 -8.75
N LYS A 52 6.62 12.45 -9.20
CA LYS A 52 6.51 11.01 -9.40
C LYS A 52 7.45 10.54 -10.53
N VAL A 53 7.41 11.18 -11.70
CA VAL A 53 8.29 10.84 -12.84
C VAL A 53 9.77 10.98 -12.45
N ARG A 54 10.13 12.04 -11.71
CA ARG A 54 11.52 12.24 -11.26
C ARG A 54 11.99 11.15 -10.28
N ARG A 55 11.09 10.59 -9.49
CA ARG A 55 11.40 9.67 -8.38
C ARG A 55 11.19 8.18 -8.70
N PHE A 56 10.36 7.84 -9.68
CA PHE A 56 10.00 6.47 -10.07
C PHE A 56 10.55 6.08 -11.47
N ARG A 57 11.76 6.54 -11.81
CA ARG A 57 12.35 6.34 -13.16
C ARG A 57 12.47 4.88 -13.64
N SER A 58 12.35 3.88 -12.76
CA SER A 58 12.63 2.46 -13.07
C SER A 58 11.54 1.47 -12.68
N GLU A 59 10.42 1.91 -12.10
CA GLU A 59 9.32 1.00 -11.72
C GLU A 59 7.97 1.53 -12.18
N ASN A 60 7.03 0.62 -12.44
CA ASN A 60 5.71 0.95 -12.95
C ASN A 60 4.99 1.89 -11.96
N PRO A 61 4.77 3.17 -12.33
CA PRO A 61 4.16 4.14 -11.43
C PRO A 61 2.68 3.86 -11.20
N ASP A 62 2.07 3.04 -12.06
CA ASP A 62 0.65 2.74 -12.01
C ASP A 62 0.33 1.74 -10.88
N LEU A 63 -0.40 2.22 -9.87
CA LEU A 63 -0.86 1.37 -8.77
C LEU A 63 -2.05 0.50 -9.16
N THR A 64 -2.82 0.90 -10.17
CA THR A 64 -3.99 0.14 -10.64
C THR A 64 -3.58 -1.18 -11.29
N GLN A 65 -2.33 -1.27 -11.78
CA GLN A 65 -1.76 -2.46 -12.39
C GLN A 65 -0.84 -3.24 -11.44
N ASN A 66 -0.68 -2.77 -10.21
CA ASN A 66 0.30 -3.34 -9.30
C ASN A 66 -0.33 -4.46 -8.45
N PRO A 67 0.13 -5.72 -8.57
CA PRO A 67 -0.46 -6.86 -7.87
C PRO A 67 -0.41 -6.71 -6.34
N ALA A 68 0.55 -5.94 -5.81
CA ALA A 68 0.64 -5.66 -4.38
C ALA A 68 -0.53 -4.83 -3.85
N PHE A 69 -1.18 -4.04 -4.70
CA PHE A 69 -2.32 -3.20 -4.31
C PHE A 69 -3.65 -3.75 -4.82
N LEU A 70 -3.61 -4.54 -5.89
CA LEU A 70 -4.76 -5.26 -6.42
C LEU A 70 -5.18 -6.42 -5.51
N LEU A 71 -4.22 -7.27 -5.10
CA LEU A 71 -4.47 -8.49 -4.30
C LEU A 71 -5.69 -9.27 -4.83
N ASN A 72 -5.74 -9.49 -6.15
CA ASN A 72 -6.87 -10.15 -6.82
C ASN A 72 -6.96 -11.65 -6.51
N ASP A 73 -5.86 -12.24 -6.02
CA ASP A 73 -5.80 -13.63 -5.60
C ASP A 73 -6.37 -13.79 -4.18
N PRO A 74 -7.45 -14.57 -3.99
CA PRO A 74 -8.10 -14.73 -2.68
C PRO A 74 -7.20 -15.33 -1.60
N ASP A 75 -6.33 -16.27 -1.96
CA ASP A 75 -5.42 -16.94 -1.02
C ASP A 75 -4.35 -15.96 -0.53
N THR A 76 -3.80 -15.16 -1.45
CA THR A 76 -2.88 -14.07 -1.11
C THR A 76 -3.56 -13.02 -0.25
N TYR A 77 -4.80 -12.63 -0.57
CA TYR A 77 -5.56 -11.69 0.26
C TYR A 77 -5.73 -12.22 1.69
N ALA A 78 -6.17 -13.47 1.85
CA ALA A 78 -6.39 -14.09 3.16
C ALA A 78 -5.09 -14.19 3.98
N ALA A 79 -3.96 -14.51 3.32
CA ALA A 79 -2.65 -14.52 3.97
C ALA A 79 -2.24 -13.13 4.48
N TYR A 80 -2.50 -12.08 3.70
CA TYR A 80 -2.17 -10.70 4.05
C TYR A 80 -3.08 -10.15 5.15
N GLU A 81 -4.37 -10.46 5.10
CA GLU A 81 -5.33 -10.11 6.14
C GLU A 81 -4.93 -10.76 7.47
N LYS A 82 -4.64 -12.06 7.46
CA LYS A 82 -4.15 -12.78 8.65
C LYS A 82 -2.82 -12.21 9.17
N ALA A 83 -1.90 -11.85 8.27
CA ALA A 83 -0.65 -11.20 8.66
C ALA A 83 -0.90 -9.81 9.28
N TYR A 84 -1.84 -9.04 8.73
CA TYR A 84 -2.25 -7.74 9.25
C TYR A 84 -2.85 -7.86 10.65
N GLU A 85 -3.79 -8.80 10.84
CA GLU A 85 -4.36 -9.12 12.15
C GLU A 85 -3.32 -9.63 13.14
N GLY A 86 -2.34 -10.42 12.70
CA GLY A 86 -1.22 -10.84 13.54
C GLY A 86 -0.38 -9.67 14.07
N THR A 87 -0.35 -8.53 13.37
CA THR A 87 0.29 -7.30 13.86
C THR A 87 -0.60 -6.46 14.80
N LYS A 88 -1.87 -6.85 15.00
CA LYS A 88 -2.85 -6.17 15.87
C LYS A 88 -2.45 -6.21 17.35
N SER A 89 -1.75 -7.26 17.78
CA SER A 89 -1.30 -7.44 19.17
C SER A 89 -0.36 -6.33 19.67
N LEU A 90 0.18 -5.49 18.77
CA LEU A 90 1.10 -4.40 19.09
C LEU A 90 0.42 -3.02 19.22
N TYR A 91 -0.90 -2.89 19.04
CA TYR A 91 -1.57 -1.58 18.99
C TYR A 91 -2.86 -1.49 19.82
N TYR A 92 -2.97 -0.42 20.63
CA TYR A 92 -4.05 -0.13 21.58
C TYR A 92 -5.23 0.70 21.01
N ARG A 93 -5.41 0.78 19.68
CA ARG A 93 -6.47 1.60 19.04
C ARG A 93 -7.20 0.85 17.95
N ASP A 94 -8.47 1.19 17.76
CA ASP A 94 -9.33 0.76 16.66
C ASP A 94 -8.65 1.05 15.32
N ARG A 95 -8.00 0.02 14.78
CA ARG A 95 -7.47 0.05 13.42
C ARG A 95 -8.58 -0.38 12.46
N PRO A 96 -8.68 0.28 11.29
CA PRO A 96 -9.59 -0.14 10.23
C PRO A 96 -9.25 -1.56 9.78
N ALA A 97 -10.23 -2.27 9.22
CA ALA A 97 -9.99 -3.59 8.67
C ALA A 97 -9.00 -3.49 7.50
N PHE A 98 -8.30 -4.59 7.20
CA PHE A 98 -7.41 -4.63 6.04
C PHE A 98 -8.16 -4.34 4.73
N ALA A 99 -9.41 -4.79 4.65
CA ALA A 99 -10.34 -4.46 3.58
C ALA A 99 -10.52 -2.94 3.39
N ASP A 100 -10.75 -2.18 4.46
CA ASP A 100 -10.95 -0.73 4.40
C ASP A 100 -9.69 0.01 3.94
N ILE A 101 -8.52 -0.48 4.39
CA ILE A 101 -7.21 0.03 4.00
C ILE A 101 -7.04 -0.10 2.48
N LEU A 102 -7.28 -1.30 1.96
CA LEU A 102 -7.17 -1.55 0.53
C LEU A 102 -8.22 -0.80 -0.28
N ALA A 103 -9.46 -0.74 0.20
CA ALA A 103 -10.54 -0.01 -0.47
C ALA A 103 -10.18 1.47 -0.67
N ARG A 104 -9.65 2.13 0.36
CA ARG A 104 -9.18 3.53 0.23
C ARG A 104 -8.02 3.67 -0.73
N ILE A 105 -7.04 2.76 -0.67
CA ILE A 105 -5.87 2.83 -1.57
C ILE A 105 -6.31 2.62 -3.02
N LYS A 106 -7.25 1.70 -3.28
CA LYS A 106 -7.81 1.44 -4.61
C LYS A 106 -8.62 2.63 -5.11
N ALA A 107 -9.44 3.25 -4.28
CA ALA A 107 -10.23 4.44 -4.64
C ALA A 107 -9.36 5.63 -5.06
N GLU A 108 -8.16 5.75 -4.49
CA GLU A 108 -7.21 6.82 -4.80
C GLU A 108 -6.13 6.39 -5.80
N ALA A 109 -6.16 5.14 -6.28
CA ALA A 109 -5.09 4.56 -7.10
C ALA A 109 -4.85 5.35 -8.39
N ASP A 110 -5.91 5.87 -9.00
CA ASP A 110 -5.85 6.67 -10.24
C ASP A 110 -5.18 8.04 -10.02
N ARG A 111 -5.28 8.58 -8.80
CA ARG A 111 -4.71 9.89 -8.42
C ARG A 111 -3.27 9.78 -7.90
N LEU A 112 -2.88 8.56 -7.52
CA LEU A 112 -1.61 8.21 -6.88
C LEU A 112 -0.53 7.86 -7.89
#